data_AF-A0A8R7UJS6-F1
#
_entry.id   AF-A0A8R7UJS6-F1
#
_cell.length_a   1.000
_cell.length_b   1.000
_cell.length_c   1.000
_cell.angle_alpha   90.00
_cell.angle_beta   90.00
_cell.angle_gamma   90.00
#
_symmetry.space_group_name_H-M   'P 1'
#
loop_
_entity.id
_entity.type
_entity.pdbx_description
1 polymer ?
#
loop_
_entity_poly.entity_id
_entity_poly.type
_entity_poly.pdbx_seq_one_letter_code
_entity_poly.pdbx_strand_id
1 'polypeptide(L)'
;MADAAALVAVPPQAQPQQRHPLSQIAASGTHRLLLKQWLKEEDLLARRVALREARLDGARKEIAFLYCAFFAFHAASVLLLFLSASVAPLTPSPSSACRRSWIPCLVSLLASLAMLWALRYKADTEAVLERVLAREQEDAALLGRCVAELKRKGLEFDLLKEVDALRRAKALRVEAKAGTDGPRRWPARDLPVFALFGAACGVLVLTRFLLCN
;
A
#
# COMPACT_ATOMS: atom_id res chain seq x y z
N MET A 1 -21.38 -88.28 -24.86
CA MET A 1 -20.37 -87.37 -25.41
C MET A 1 -21.01 -85.98 -25.44
N ALA A 2 -21.08 -85.21 -24.34
CA ALA A 2 -19.99 -84.56 -23.57
C ALA A 2 -19.07 -83.76 -24.51
N ASP A 3 -18.89 -82.43 -24.47
CA ASP A 3 -19.25 -81.40 -23.49
C ASP A 3 -19.47 -80.04 -24.17
N ALA A 4 -20.35 -79.23 -23.57
CA ALA A 4 -20.52 -77.81 -23.88
C ALA A 4 -19.46 -77.00 -23.15
N ALA A 5 -18.47 -76.45 -23.87
CA ALA A 5 -17.45 -75.59 -23.29
C ALA A 5 -18.03 -74.17 -23.06
N ALA A 6 -18.29 -73.90 -21.79
CA ALA A 6 -18.72 -72.61 -21.27
C ALA A 6 -17.65 -71.51 -21.45
N LEU A 7 -18.14 -70.30 -21.69
CA LEU A 7 -17.41 -69.04 -21.71
C LEU A 7 -16.52 -68.84 -20.48
N VAL A 8 -15.31 -68.33 -20.69
CA VAL A 8 -14.68 -67.38 -19.75
C VAL A 8 -14.39 -66.10 -20.51
N ALA A 9 -15.42 -65.26 -20.64
CA ALA A 9 -15.24 -63.86 -20.97
C ALA A 9 -14.63 -63.19 -19.73
N VAL A 10 -13.35 -62.83 -19.82
CA VAL A 10 -12.69 -61.97 -18.83
C VAL A 10 -13.43 -60.62 -18.84
N PRO A 11 -14.01 -60.16 -17.72
CA PRO A 11 -14.63 -58.85 -17.69
C PRO A 11 -13.56 -57.80 -17.98
N PRO A 12 -13.85 -56.73 -18.76
CA PRO A 12 -12.92 -55.63 -18.88
C PRO A 12 -12.69 -55.09 -17.48
N GLN A 13 -11.42 -55.05 -17.05
CA GLN A 13 -11.07 -54.38 -15.81
C GLN A 13 -11.64 -52.97 -15.89
N ALA A 14 -12.64 -52.69 -15.06
CA ALA A 14 -13.13 -51.34 -14.86
C ALA A 14 -11.93 -50.52 -14.41
N GLN A 15 -11.43 -49.67 -15.30
CA GLN A 15 -10.53 -48.60 -14.91
C GLN A 15 -11.18 -47.94 -13.69
N PRO A 16 -10.45 -47.73 -12.58
CA PRO A 16 -11.01 -46.98 -11.48
C PRO A 16 -11.43 -45.65 -12.07
N GLN A 17 -12.74 -45.40 -12.15
CA GLN A 17 -13.26 -44.08 -12.47
C GLN A 17 -12.53 -43.16 -11.50
N GLN A 18 -11.58 -42.37 -12.01
CA GLN A 18 -10.95 -41.31 -11.24
C GLN A 18 -12.09 -40.36 -10.91
N ARG A 19 -12.76 -40.63 -9.77
CA ARG A 19 -13.84 -39.81 -9.27
C ARG A 19 -13.30 -38.40 -9.22
N HIS A 20 -14.02 -37.47 -9.82
CA HIS A 20 -13.58 -36.08 -9.90
C HIS A 20 -13.15 -35.60 -8.50
N PRO A 21 -11.99 -34.93 -8.32
CA PRO A 21 -11.44 -34.62 -7.01
C PRO A 21 -12.42 -33.87 -6.09
N LEU A 22 -13.29 -33.02 -6.64
CA LEU A 22 -14.38 -32.39 -5.87
C LEU A 22 -15.40 -33.38 -5.29
N SER A 23 -15.71 -34.48 -6.00
CA SER A 23 -16.58 -35.55 -5.50
C SER A 23 -15.91 -36.37 -4.39
N GLN A 24 -14.59 -36.48 -4.43
CA GLN A 24 -13.79 -37.10 -3.37
C GLN A 24 -13.72 -36.22 -2.12
N ILE A 25 -13.55 -34.90 -2.29
CA ILE A 25 -13.64 -33.92 -1.19
C ILE A 25 -15.04 -33.92 -0.58
N ALA A 26 -16.09 -34.03 -1.40
CA ALA A 26 -17.47 -34.12 -0.90
C ALA A 26 -17.71 -35.38 -0.04
N ALA A 27 -16.99 -36.47 -0.32
CA ALA A 27 -17.04 -37.72 0.45
C ALA A 27 -16.25 -37.64 1.78
N SER A 28 -15.29 -36.70 1.92
CA SER A 28 -14.56 -36.47 3.16
C SER A 28 -15.05 -35.22 3.90
N GLY A 29 -15.68 -35.43 5.07
CA GLY A 29 -16.21 -34.34 5.88
C GLY A 29 -15.19 -33.28 6.29
N THR A 30 -13.94 -33.68 6.52
CA THR A 30 -12.83 -32.79 6.95
C THR A 30 -12.36 -31.87 5.82
N HIS A 31 -12.06 -32.42 4.63
CA HIS A 31 -11.62 -31.64 3.47
C HIS A 31 -12.70 -30.68 2.97
N ARG A 32 -13.98 -31.10 3.05
CA ARG A 32 -15.11 -30.24 2.71
C ARG A 32 -15.23 -29.05 3.65
N LEU A 33 -15.04 -29.26 4.96
CA LEU A 33 -15.12 -28.19 5.96
C LEU A 33 -13.95 -27.22 5.84
N LEU A 34 -12.74 -27.76 5.60
CA LEU A 34 -11.53 -26.99 5.38
C LEU A 34 -11.62 -26.11 4.13
N LEU A 35 -12.13 -26.66 3.01
CA LEU A 35 -12.37 -25.90 1.80
C LEU A 35 -13.37 -24.76 2.02
N LYS A 36 -14.48 -25.03 2.73
CA LYS A 36 -15.46 -23.98 3.07
C LYS A 36 -14.86 -22.89 3.95
N GLN A 37 -14.06 -23.28 4.94
CA GLN A 37 -13.38 -22.35 5.84
C GLN A 37 -12.40 -21.46 5.09
N TRP A 38 -11.56 -22.05 4.22
CA TRP A 38 -10.59 -21.30 3.44
C TRP A 38 -11.21 -20.40 2.39
N LEU A 39 -12.28 -20.83 1.72
CA LEU A 39 -13.04 -19.93 0.82
C LEU A 39 -13.62 -18.74 1.60
N LYS A 40 -14.12 -18.99 2.82
CA LYS A 40 -14.61 -17.89 3.67
C LYS A 40 -13.49 -16.95 4.10
N GLU A 41 -12.32 -17.49 4.42
CA GLU A 41 -11.15 -16.72 4.82
C GLU A 41 -10.55 -15.93 3.66
N GLU A 42 -10.58 -16.48 2.44
CA GLU A 42 -10.23 -15.82 1.19
C GLU A 42 -11.12 -14.59 0.95
N ASP A 43 -12.44 -14.73 1.08
CA ASP A 43 -13.38 -13.60 0.97
C ASP A 43 -13.10 -12.51 2.03
N LEU A 44 -12.81 -12.92 3.28
CA LEU A 44 -12.50 -11.99 4.36
C LEU A 44 -11.17 -11.25 4.13
N LEU A 45 -10.15 -11.95 3.63
CA LEU A 45 -8.87 -11.37 3.27
C LEU A 45 -9.01 -10.41 2.09
N ALA A 46 -9.73 -10.81 1.03
CA ALA A 46 -9.99 -9.95 -0.12
C ALA A 46 -10.67 -8.63 0.29
N ARG A 47 -11.66 -8.71 1.19
CA ARG A 47 -12.31 -7.51 1.74
C ARG A 47 -11.36 -6.64 2.56
N ARG A 48 -10.47 -7.23 3.36
CA ARG A 48 -9.46 -6.49 4.13
C ARG A 48 -8.45 -5.79 3.22
N VAL A 49 -7.96 -6.48 2.19
CA VAL A 49 -7.06 -5.95 1.16
C VAL A 49 -7.71 -4.76 0.47
N ALA A 50 -8.93 -4.91 -0.04
CA ALA A 50 -9.67 -3.82 -0.71
C ALA A 50 -9.86 -2.59 0.20
N LEU A 51 -10.17 -2.82 1.48
CA LEU A 51 -10.32 -1.73 2.45
C LEU A 51 -8.98 -1.03 2.75
N ARG A 52 -7.85 -1.76 2.76
CA ARG A 52 -6.52 -1.17 2.93
C ARG A 52 -6.03 -0.43 1.70
N GLU A 53 -6.32 -0.95 0.51
CA GLU A 53 -6.10 -0.24 -0.76
C GLU A 53 -6.84 1.09 -0.78
N ALA A 54 -8.13 1.08 -0.42
CA ALA A 54 -8.92 2.32 -0.33
C ALA A 54 -8.34 3.32 0.70
N ARG A 55 -7.84 2.84 1.84
CA ARG A 55 -7.17 3.69 2.84
C ARG A 55 -5.87 4.29 2.31
N LEU A 56 -5.11 3.52 1.55
CA LEU A 56 -3.85 3.93 0.95
C LEU A 56 -4.07 4.96 -0.15
N ASP A 57 -5.08 4.76 -1.00
CA ASP A 57 -5.53 5.76 -1.96
C ASP A 57 -6.02 7.04 -1.26
N GLY A 58 -6.71 6.90 -0.12
CA GLY A 58 -7.07 8.03 0.74
C GLY A 58 -5.85 8.81 1.22
N ALA A 59 -4.84 8.13 1.78
CA ALA A 59 -3.61 8.76 2.23
C ALA A 59 -2.87 9.48 1.09
N ARG A 60 -2.80 8.87 -0.10
CA ARG A 60 -2.22 9.50 -1.30
C ARG A 60 -2.94 10.77 -1.71
N LYS A 61 -4.28 10.78 -1.66
CA LYS A 61 -5.08 11.97 -1.93
C LYS A 61 -4.83 13.08 -0.91
N GLU A 62 -4.74 12.73 0.38
CA GLU A 62 -4.40 13.69 1.44
C GLU A 62 -2.99 14.28 1.26
N ILE A 63 -2.02 13.45 0.87
CA ILE A 63 -0.66 13.90 0.53
C ILE A 63 -0.70 14.88 -0.65
N ALA A 64 -1.40 14.54 -1.73
CA ALA A 64 -1.58 15.42 -2.88
C ALA A 64 -2.25 16.74 -2.48
N PHE A 65 -3.28 16.68 -1.63
CA PHE A 65 -3.92 17.86 -1.08
C PHE A 65 -2.96 18.73 -0.28
N LEU A 66 -2.08 18.16 0.56
CA LEU A 66 -1.07 18.91 1.32
C LEU A 66 -0.09 19.64 0.39
N TYR A 67 0.34 19.02 -0.71
CA TYR A 67 1.14 19.72 -1.72
C TYR A 67 0.39 20.91 -2.32
N CYS A 68 -0.85 20.70 -2.76
CA CYS A 68 -1.67 21.77 -3.31
C CYS A 68 -1.90 22.90 -2.30
N ALA A 69 -2.21 22.56 -1.05
CA ALA A 69 -2.42 23.50 0.04
C ALA A 69 -1.15 24.32 0.32
N PHE A 70 0.04 23.69 0.30
CA PHE A 70 1.32 24.39 0.45
C PHE A 70 1.49 25.47 -0.62
N PHE A 71 1.33 25.11 -1.90
CA PHE A 71 1.48 26.08 -2.99
C PHE A 71 0.40 27.15 -2.95
N ALA A 72 -0.86 26.78 -2.69
CA ALA A 72 -1.97 27.73 -2.60
C ALA A 72 -1.77 28.73 -1.46
N PHE A 73 -1.34 28.27 -0.28
CA PHE A 73 -1.03 29.14 0.87
C PHE A 73 0.07 30.13 0.51
N HIS A 74 1.18 29.65 -0.06
CA HIS A 74 2.29 30.52 -0.42
C HIS A 74 1.93 31.51 -1.54
N ALA A 75 1.22 31.06 -2.58
CA ALA A 75 0.73 31.94 -3.66
C ALA A 75 -0.22 33.02 -3.13
N ALA A 76 -1.19 32.64 -2.29
CA ALA A 76 -2.10 33.60 -1.66
C ALA A 76 -1.35 34.58 -0.75
N SER A 77 -0.36 34.11 0.03
CA SER A 77 0.43 34.98 0.91
C SER A 77 1.23 36.02 0.13
N VAL A 78 1.91 35.62 -0.95
CA VAL A 78 2.68 36.53 -1.80
C VAL A 78 1.77 37.50 -2.53
N LEU A 79 0.64 37.03 -3.07
CA LEU A 79 -0.34 37.86 -3.74
C LEU A 79 -0.92 38.92 -2.79
N LEU A 80 -1.32 38.53 -1.57
CA LEU A 80 -1.82 39.45 -0.56
C LEU A 80 -0.78 40.49 -0.15
N LEU A 81 0.49 40.08 0.03
CA LEU A 81 1.58 41.00 0.32
C LEU A 81 1.84 41.98 -0.83
N PHE A 82 1.83 41.49 -2.08
CA PHE A 82 1.98 42.32 -3.27
C PHE A 82 0.86 43.35 -3.40
N LEU A 83 -0.40 42.93 -3.26
CA LEU A 83 -1.54 43.84 -3.29
C LEU A 83 -1.46 44.88 -2.18
N SER A 84 -1.09 44.45 -0.97
CA SER A 84 -0.94 45.34 0.19
C SER A 84 0.15 46.39 -0.04
N ALA A 85 1.27 46.00 -0.66
CA ALA A 85 2.34 46.91 -1.03
C ALA A 85 1.92 47.89 -2.15
N SER A 86 1.10 47.43 -3.11
CA SER A 86 0.64 48.27 -4.24
C SER A 86 -0.43 49.31 -3.89
N VAL A 87 -1.23 49.07 -2.85
CA VAL A 87 -2.37 49.93 -2.46
C VAL A 87 -2.00 50.88 -1.31
N ALA A 88 -0.87 50.67 -0.63
CA ALA A 88 -0.45 51.52 0.47
C ALA A 88 -0.26 52.99 0.00
N PRO A 89 -0.92 53.97 0.65
CA PRO A 89 -0.80 55.38 0.28
C PRO A 89 0.65 55.86 0.39
N LEU A 90 1.01 56.91 -0.36
CA LEU A 90 2.36 57.51 -0.51
C LEU A 90 3.09 57.92 0.79
N THR A 91 2.56 57.60 1.97
CA THR A 91 3.21 57.73 3.27
C THR A 91 2.78 56.59 4.19
N PRO A 92 3.53 55.47 4.17
CA PRO A 92 4.37 55.14 5.32
C PRO A 92 5.82 54.95 4.87
N SER A 93 6.78 55.41 5.68
CA SER A 93 8.20 55.22 5.36
C SER A 93 8.49 53.72 5.09
N PRO A 94 9.19 53.36 4.01
CA PRO A 94 9.48 51.96 3.63
C PRO A 94 10.20 51.19 4.75
N SER A 95 10.89 51.91 5.63
CA SER A 95 11.52 51.40 6.84
C SER A 95 10.56 50.75 7.83
N SER A 96 9.28 51.18 7.90
CA SER A 96 8.28 50.64 8.84
C SER A 96 7.72 49.27 8.42
N ALA A 97 7.37 49.11 7.14
CA ALA A 97 6.92 47.84 6.56
C ALA A 97 8.07 46.81 6.59
N CYS A 98 9.28 47.24 6.24
CA CYS A 98 10.46 46.41 6.35
C CYS A 98 10.77 46.02 7.81
N ARG A 99 10.63 46.91 8.79
CA ARG A 99 10.78 46.56 10.23
C ARG A 99 9.79 45.50 10.68
N ARG A 100 8.58 45.49 10.14
CA ARG A 100 7.49 44.58 10.53
C ARG A 100 7.41 43.31 9.70
N SER A 101 8.24 43.19 8.66
CA SER A 101 8.32 42.01 7.78
C SER A 101 8.63 40.69 8.50
N TRP A 102 9.09 40.73 9.75
CA TRP A 102 9.28 39.51 10.56
C TRP A 102 7.96 38.79 10.83
N ILE A 103 6.83 39.50 10.91
CA ILE A 103 5.51 38.89 11.15
C ILE A 103 5.12 37.95 10.00
N PRO A 104 5.02 38.41 8.73
CA PRO A 104 4.69 37.51 7.62
C PRO A 104 5.76 36.43 7.42
N CYS A 105 7.05 36.72 7.68
CA CYS A 105 8.10 35.70 7.63
C CYS A 105 7.89 34.61 8.68
N LEU A 106 7.58 34.96 9.93
CA LEU A 106 7.38 34.00 11.01
C LEU A 106 6.13 33.16 10.77
N VAL A 107 5.02 33.78 10.35
CA VAL A 107 3.78 33.08 10.01
C VAL A 107 4.01 32.11 8.85
N SER A 108 4.70 32.57 7.79
CA SER A 108 5.05 31.74 6.65
C SER A 108 5.91 30.55 7.06
N LEU A 109 6.97 30.78 7.85
CA LEU A 109 7.87 29.74 8.35
C LEU A 109 7.13 28.69 9.18
N LEU A 110 6.31 29.12 10.14
CA LEU A 110 5.56 28.20 11.01
C LEU A 110 4.53 27.39 10.21
N ALA A 111 3.82 28.03 9.28
CA ALA A 111 2.88 27.34 8.39
C ALA A 111 3.59 26.32 7.50
N SER A 112 4.74 26.68 6.89
CA SER A 112 5.54 25.76 6.10
C SER A 112 6.02 24.57 6.93
N LEU A 113 6.57 24.81 8.13
CA LEU A 113 7.01 23.73 9.02
C LEU A 113 5.86 22.79 9.39
N ALA A 114 4.69 23.32 9.71
CA ALA A 114 3.50 22.52 10.01
C ALA A 114 3.07 21.65 8.81
N MET A 115 3.04 22.22 7.60
CA MET A 115 2.70 21.49 6.38
C MET A 115 3.74 20.43 6.02
N LEU A 116 5.04 20.73 6.14
CA LEU A 116 6.12 19.76 5.91
C LEU A 116 6.06 18.61 6.92
N TRP A 117 5.79 18.92 8.19
CA TRP A 117 5.63 17.90 9.23
C TRP A 117 4.43 17.00 8.93
N ALA A 118 3.29 17.58 8.57
CA ALA A 118 2.09 16.83 8.19
C ALA A 118 2.34 15.94 6.96
N LEU A 119 3.04 16.46 5.95
CA LEU A 119 3.42 15.71 4.74
C LEU A 119 4.34 14.54 5.10
N ARG A 120 5.37 14.76 5.93
CA ARG A 120 6.31 13.71 6.35
C ARG A 120 5.60 12.62 7.13
N TYR A 121 4.73 13.02 8.06
CA TYR A 121 3.90 12.11 8.83
C TYR A 121 3.01 11.26 7.90
N LYS A 122 2.30 11.89 6.95
CA LYS A 122 1.43 11.16 6.01
C LYS A 122 2.23 10.23 5.11
N ALA A 123 3.38 10.64 4.60
CA ALA A 123 4.26 9.80 3.78
C ALA A 123 4.79 8.58 4.55
N ASP A 124 5.08 8.70 5.85
CA ASP A 124 5.43 7.56 6.70
C ASP A 124 4.24 6.62 6.91
N THR A 125 3.05 7.17 7.17
CA THR A 125 1.85 6.35 7.32
C THR A 125 1.52 5.58 6.03
N GLU A 126 1.69 6.21 4.86
CA GLU A 126 1.58 5.55 3.55
C GLU A 126 2.61 4.42 3.43
N ALA A 127 3.87 4.66 3.80
CA ALA A 127 4.93 3.64 3.79
C ALA A 127 4.57 2.41 4.62
N VAL A 128 4.06 2.63 5.84
CA VAL A 128 3.66 1.55 6.73
C VAL A 128 2.46 0.81 6.14
N LEU A 129 1.48 1.54 5.62
CA LEU A 129 0.28 0.95 5.03
C LEU A 129 0.59 0.11 3.78
N GLU A 130 1.49 0.58 2.92
CA GLU A 130 1.99 -0.18 1.76
C GLU A 130 2.66 -1.49 2.18
N ARG A 131 3.54 -1.45 3.19
CA ARG A 131 4.21 -2.67 3.69
C ARG A 131 3.20 -3.66 4.26
N VAL A 132 2.22 -3.16 5.00
CA VAL A 132 1.17 -3.97 5.63
C VAL A 132 0.21 -4.56 4.58
N LEU A 133 -0.14 -3.79 3.55
CA LEU A 133 -0.93 -4.24 2.42
C LEU A 133 -0.20 -5.31 1.61
N ALA A 134 1.08 -5.11 1.29
CA ALA A 134 1.89 -6.08 0.56
C ALA A 134 1.95 -7.43 1.28
N ARG A 135 2.11 -7.43 2.61
CA ARG A 135 2.08 -8.65 3.43
C ARG A 135 0.72 -9.35 3.36
N GLU A 136 -0.38 -8.61 3.44
CA GLU A 136 -1.72 -9.22 3.32
C GLU A 136 -2.02 -9.75 1.93
N GLN A 137 -1.58 -9.06 0.88
CA GLN A 137 -1.71 -9.55 -0.49
C GLN A 137 -0.91 -10.84 -0.71
N GLU A 138 0.30 -10.92 -0.15
CA GLU A 138 1.09 -12.16 -0.16
C GLU A 138 0.39 -13.29 0.59
N ASP A 139 -0.18 -13.03 1.77
CA ASP A 139 -0.94 -14.03 2.54
C ASP A 139 -2.20 -14.49 1.82
N ALA A 140 -2.94 -13.56 1.20
CA ALA A 140 -4.09 -13.87 0.36
C ALA A 140 -3.70 -14.74 -0.85
N ALA A 141 -2.58 -14.42 -1.52
CA ALA A 141 -2.07 -15.21 -2.63
C ALA A 141 -1.63 -16.62 -2.20
N LEU A 142 -1.04 -16.78 -1.01
CA LEU A 142 -0.70 -18.09 -0.46
C LEU A 142 -1.95 -18.91 -0.15
N LEU A 143 -2.97 -18.31 0.47
CA LEU A 143 -4.24 -18.99 0.74
C LEU A 143 -4.92 -19.43 -0.56
N GLY A 144 -4.97 -18.57 -1.58
CA GLY A 144 -5.53 -18.91 -2.88
C GLY A 144 -4.81 -20.09 -3.55
N ARG A 145 -3.48 -20.18 -3.42
CA ARG A 145 -2.71 -21.35 -3.87
C ARG A 145 -3.06 -22.62 -3.09
N CYS A 146 -3.17 -22.54 -1.77
CA CYS A 146 -3.60 -23.68 -0.95
C CYS A 146 -4.99 -24.17 -1.34
N VAL A 147 -5.94 -23.27 -1.58
CA VAL A 147 -7.30 -23.60 -2.04
C VAL A 147 -7.29 -24.26 -3.42
N ALA A 148 -6.50 -23.73 -4.36
CA ALA A 148 -6.37 -24.31 -5.69
C ALA A 148 -5.76 -25.72 -5.64
N GLU A 149 -4.72 -25.91 -4.81
CA GLU A 149 -4.03 -27.18 -4.67
C GLU A 149 -4.91 -28.23 -3.98
N LEU A 150 -5.68 -27.83 -2.96
CA LEU A 150 -6.70 -28.67 -2.32
C LEU A 150 -7.79 -29.10 -3.32
N LYS A 151 -8.29 -28.16 -4.16
CA LYS A 151 -9.28 -28.47 -5.20
C LYS A 151 -8.72 -29.45 -6.25
N ARG A 152 -7.41 -29.37 -6.53
CA ARG A 152 -6.72 -30.23 -7.50
C ARG A 152 -6.46 -31.65 -6.96
N LYS A 153 -5.92 -31.76 -5.75
CA LYS A 153 -5.48 -33.02 -5.14
C LYS A 153 -6.57 -33.77 -4.37
N GLY A 154 -7.58 -33.06 -3.89
CA GLY A 154 -8.69 -33.66 -3.15
C GLY A 154 -8.26 -34.37 -1.87
N LEU A 155 -8.42 -35.70 -1.82
CA LEU A 155 -8.10 -36.53 -0.65
C LEU A 155 -6.60 -36.75 -0.45
N GLU A 156 -5.78 -36.53 -1.48
CA GLU A 156 -4.32 -36.67 -1.41
C GLU A 156 -3.63 -35.42 -0.83
N PHE A 157 -4.42 -34.39 -0.50
CA PHE A 157 -3.90 -33.15 0.04
C PHE A 157 -3.46 -33.33 1.50
N ASP A 158 -2.16 -33.24 1.74
CA ASP A 158 -1.61 -33.23 3.09
C ASP A 158 -1.44 -31.80 3.58
N LEU A 159 -2.29 -31.40 4.53
CA LEU A 159 -2.33 -30.07 5.11
C LEU A 159 -0.97 -29.65 5.67
N LEU A 160 -0.30 -30.53 6.42
CA LEU A 160 0.94 -30.18 7.10
C LEU A 160 2.07 -30.03 6.08
N LYS A 161 2.20 -30.98 5.15
CA LYS A 161 3.26 -30.98 4.16
C LYS A 161 3.16 -29.79 3.19
N GLU A 162 1.97 -29.49 2.70
CA GLU A 162 1.78 -28.46 1.67
C GLU A 162 1.79 -27.05 2.24
N VAL A 163 1.14 -26.84 3.38
CA VAL A 163 1.17 -25.53 4.06
C VAL A 163 2.57 -25.23 4.59
N ASP A 164 3.29 -26.20 5.16
CA ASP A 164 4.65 -25.98 5.63
C ASP A 164 5.64 -25.75 4.48
N ALA A 165 5.48 -26.42 3.34
CA ALA A 165 6.30 -26.17 2.16
C ALA A 165 6.12 -24.73 1.66
N LEU A 166 4.87 -24.24 1.61
CA LEU A 166 4.57 -22.86 1.21
C LEU A 166 5.05 -21.83 2.25
N ARG A 167 4.93 -22.11 3.55
CA ARG A 167 5.50 -21.25 4.61
C ARG A 167 7.01 -21.17 4.55
N ARG A 168 7.70 -22.30 4.33
CA ARG A 168 9.16 -22.33 4.14
C ARG A 168 9.59 -21.55 2.91
N ALA A 169 8.88 -21.72 1.80
CA ALA A 169 9.13 -20.93 0.58
C ALA A 169 8.93 -19.41 0.82
N LYS A 170 7.94 -19.02 1.63
CA LYS A 170 7.76 -17.62 2.06
C LYS A 170 8.95 -17.14 2.90
N ALA A 171 9.38 -17.92 3.89
CA ALA A 171 10.50 -17.55 4.78
C ALA A 171 11.79 -17.27 3.99
N LEU A 172 12.16 -18.15 3.06
CA LEU A 172 13.35 -17.98 2.22
C LEU A 172 13.29 -16.71 1.35
N ARG A 173 12.10 -16.35 0.84
CA ARG A 173 11.91 -15.11 0.08
C ARG A 173 12.05 -13.86 0.94
N VAL A 174 11.57 -13.92 2.19
CA VAL A 174 11.71 -12.82 3.14
C VAL A 174 13.18 -12.59 3.48
N GLU A 175 13.95 -13.66 3.70
CA GLU A 175 15.39 -13.58 3.95
C GLU A 175 16.16 -13.01 2.76
N ALA A 176 15.84 -13.45 1.53
CA ALA A 176 16.44 -12.91 0.31
C ALA A 176 16.10 -11.42 0.09
N LYS A 177 14.87 -11.00 0.43
CA LYS A 177 14.44 -9.60 0.34
C LYS A 177 15.14 -8.73 1.39
N ALA A 178 15.32 -9.23 2.61
CA ALA A 178 16.08 -8.55 3.65
C ALA A 178 17.57 -8.39 3.28
N GLY A 179 18.14 -9.35 2.56
CA GLY A 179 19.54 -9.29 2.08
C GLY A 179 19.79 -8.32 0.91
N THR A 180 18.74 -7.86 0.22
CA THR A 180 18.83 -6.93 -0.91
C THR A 180 18.63 -5.46 -0.53
N ASP A 181 18.07 -5.19 0.65
CA ASP A 181 17.98 -3.86 1.24
C ASP A 181 19.35 -3.47 1.87
N GLY A 182 20.32 -3.11 1.02
CA GLY A 182 21.66 -2.63 1.43
C GLY A 182 21.66 -1.31 2.24
N PRO A 183 22.84 -0.77 2.62
CA PRO A 183 22.96 0.36 3.54
C PRO A 183 22.14 1.57 3.05
N ARG A 184 21.32 2.05 3.98
CA ARG A 184 20.24 3.04 3.85
C ARG A 184 20.70 4.33 3.14
N ARG A 185 20.71 4.28 1.81
CA ARG A 185 20.73 5.49 0.96
C ARG A 185 19.50 6.31 1.32
N TRP A 186 19.63 7.64 1.26
CA TRP A 186 18.52 8.54 1.55
C TRP A 186 17.33 8.10 0.69
N PRO A 187 16.18 7.76 1.30
CA PRO A 187 15.08 7.23 0.52
C PRO A 187 14.65 8.34 -0.43
N ALA A 188 14.49 8.03 -1.71
CA ALA A 188 14.02 8.98 -2.73
C ALA A 188 12.72 9.72 -2.32
N ARG A 189 12.00 9.16 -1.34
CA ARG A 189 10.84 9.75 -0.67
C ARG A 189 11.10 11.05 0.09
N ASP A 190 12.33 11.35 0.50
CA ASP A 190 12.61 12.61 1.21
C ASP A 190 12.84 13.78 0.24
N LEU A 191 13.08 13.52 -1.06
CA LEU A 191 13.34 14.55 -2.07
C LEU A 191 12.25 15.62 -2.16
N PRO A 192 10.94 15.29 -2.19
CA PRO A 192 9.90 16.30 -2.24
C PRO A 192 9.87 17.20 -1.00
N VAL A 193 10.17 16.66 0.18
CA VAL A 193 10.21 17.44 1.43
C VAL A 193 11.33 18.48 1.38
N PHE A 194 12.51 18.10 0.88
CA PHE A 194 13.60 19.05 0.66
C PHE A 194 13.27 20.12 -0.38
N ALA A 195 12.60 19.75 -1.48
CA ALA A 195 12.17 20.70 -2.49
C ALA A 195 11.17 21.73 -1.92
N LEU A 196 10.18 21.29 -1.14
CA LEU A 196 9.24 22.20 -0.47
C LEU A 196 9.92 23.07 0.59
N PHE A 197 10.90 22.53 1.33
CA PHE A 197 11.69 23.32 2.26
C PHE A 197 12.45 24.44 1.54
N GLY A 198 13.11 24.12 0.43
CA GLY A 198 13.77 25.12 -0.42
C GLY A 198 12.80 26.17 -0.95
N ALA A 199 11.61 25.75 -1.40
CA ALA A 199 10.56 26.67 -1.85
C ALA A 199 10.10 27.61 -0.72
N ALA A 200 9.89 27.09 0.49
CA ALA A 200 9.55 27.90 1.66
C ALA A 200 10.63 28.95 1.96
N CYS A 201 11.91 28.57 1.94
CA CYS A 201 13.03 29.50 2.09
C CYS A 201 13.00 30.60 1.00
N GLY A 202 12.73 30.23 -0.25
CA GLY A 202 12.58 31.18 -1.36
C GLY A 202 11.45 32.19 -1.12
N VAL A 203 10.30 31.75 -0.61
CA VAL A 203 9.18 32.64 -0.28
C VAL A 203 9.53 33.62 0.84
N LEU A 204 10.34 33.23 1.82
CA LEU A 204 10.82 34.14 2.86
C LEU A 204 11.71 35.25 2.28
N VAL A 205 12.63 34.90 1.36
CA VAL A 205 13.45 35.87 0.65
C VAL A 205 12.59 36.80 -0.20
N LEU A 206 11.62 36.27 -0.93
CA LEU A 206 10.69 37.05 -1.75
C LEU A 206 9.84 38.01 -0.90
N THR A 207 9.33 37.54 0.23
CA THR A 207 8.57 38.36 1.19
C THR A 207 9.41 39.54 1.71
N ARG A 208 10.68 39.29 2.02
CA ARG A 208 11.64 40.33 2.41
C ARG A 208 11.89 41.32 1.29
N PHE A 209 12.09 40.83 0.07
CA PHE A 209 12.30 41.68 -1.11
C PHE A 209 11.11 42.60 -1.36
N LEU A 210 9.88 42.06 -1.39
CA LEU A 210 8.65 42.83 -1.64
C LEU A 210 8.32 43.89 -0.57
N LEU A 211 8.78 43.72 0.65
CA LEU A 211 8.47 44.63 1.77
C LEU A 211 9.59 45.63 2.10
N CYS A 212 10.80 45.42 1.57
CA CYS A 212 11.98 46.22 1.89
C CYS A 212 12.61 46.93 0.68
N ASN A 213 12.21 46.57 -0.55
CA ASN A 213 12.54 47.26 -1.81
C ASN A 213 11.25 47.62 -2.54
#